data_AF-A0A7J6SP34-F1
#
_entry.id   AF-A0A7J6SP34-F1
#
_cell.length_a   1.000
_cell.length_b   1.000
_cell.length_c   1.000
_cell.angle_alpha   90.00
_cell.angle_beta   90.00
_cell.angle_gamma   90.00
#
_symmetry.space_group_name_H-M   'P 1'
#
loop_
_entity.id
_entity.type
_entity.pdbx_description
1 polymer ?
#
loop_
_entity_poly.entity_id
_entity_poly.type
_entity_poly.pdbx_seq_one_letter_code
_entity_poly.pdbx_strand_id
1 'polypeptide(L)'
;MDATSAYGVVDNVDVGITELLRPAGVGGIGGMIKVYPEDFCVNEIRLSDGSVVEMPSDVDFSDAGSTCASTPSPAESPADGMEGSDDERWGCKFLLAKTRTDTLEAVHLLSAAVTSYIGAAAGRGAVRDFGFAGIKDSWAVTAQEMTVKGVTTEELEGAVARFLPAS
;
A
#
# COMPACT_ATOMS: atom_id res chain seq x y z
N MET A 1 -17.20 3.23 -16.23
CA MET A 1 -16.00 4.07 -16.01
C MET A 1 -16.11 5.27 -16.93
N ASP A 2 -16.67 6.36 -16.42
CA ASP A 2 -16.54 7.65 -17.10
C ASP A 2 -15.21 8.25 -16.66
N ALA A 3 -14.20 8.12 -17.52
CA ALA A 3 -12.95 8.85 -17.41
C ALA A 3 -13.19 10.30 -17.86
N THR A 4 -14.07 11.02 -17.17
CA THR A 4 -14.27 12.46 -17.37
C THR A 4 -13.15 13.22 -16.66
N SER A 5 -11.94 13.15 -17.21
CA SER A 5 -10.90 14.14 -16.96
C SER A 5 -10.76 15.04 -18.19
N ALA A 6 -10.22 16.24 -18.01
CA ALA A 6 -10.20 17.37 -18.96
C ALA A 6 -9.52 17.14 -20.34
N TYR A 7 -9.22 15.89 -20.71
CA TYR A 7 -8.45 15.49 -21.90
C TYR A 7 -9.19 14.56 -22.88
N GLY A 8 -10.51 14.39 -22.73
CA GLY A 8 -11.30 13.49 -23.57
C GLY A 8 -11.20 12.03 -23.10
N VAL A 9 -12.24 11.24 -23.42
CA VAL A 9 -12.25 9.80 -23.15
C VAL A 9 -11.38 9.13 -24.20
N VAL A 10 -10.16 8.76 -23.83
CA VAL A 10 -9.28 7.92 -24.65
C VAL A 10 -9.82 6.50 -24.56
N ASP A 11 -10.17 5.91 -25.70
CA ASP A 11 -10.64 4.53 -25.74
C ASP A 11 -9.47 3.53 -25.92
N ASN A 12 -9.77 2.24 -25.89
CA ASN A 12 -8.75 1.20 -26.05
C ASN A 12 -8.06 1.26 -27.43
N VAL A 13 -8.77 1.69 -28.47
CA VAL A 13 -8.25 1.78 -29.84
C VAL A 13 -7.24 2.92 -29.94
N ASP A 14 -7.52 4.05 -29.27
CA ASP A 14 -6.63 5.21 -29.22
C ASP A 14 -5.26 4.88 -28.58
N VAL A 15 -5.19 3.88 -27.70
CA VAL A 15 -3.95 3.40 -27.04
C VAL A 15 -3.40 2.11 -27.65
N GLY A 16 -3.92 1.67 -28.80
CA GLY A 16 -3.41 0.51 -29.54
C GLY A 16 -3.79 -0.86 -28.95
N ILE A 17 -4.78 -0.92 -28.05
CA ILE A 17 -5.33 -2.18 -27.53
C ILE A 17 -6.51 -2.59 -28.42
N THR A 18 -6.21 -3.32 -29.50
CA THR A 18 -7.20 -3.64 -30.56
C THR A 18 -7.60 -5.11 -30.63
N GLU A 19 -6.88 -6.01 -29.95
CA GLU A 19 -7.10 -7.46 -30.05
C GLU A 19 -7.40 -8.08 -28.69
N LEU A 20 -8.25 -9.11 -28.69
CA LEU A 20 -8.66 -9.86 -27.50
C LEU A 20 -8.32 -11.34 -27.70
N LEU A 21 -7.65 -11.94 -26.71
CA LEU A 21 -7.48 -13.39 -26.66
C LEU A 21 -8.80 -14.03 -26.23
N ARG A 22 -9.63 -14.46 -27.20
CA ARG A 22 -10.91 -15.11 -26.93
C ARG A 22 -11.22 -16.24 -27.91
N PRO A 23 -11.94 -17.29 -27.49
CA PRO A 23 -12.45 -18.31 -28.41
C PRO A 23 -13.38 -17.70 -29.46
N ALA A 24 -13.36 -18.27 -30.67
CA ALA A 24 -14.25 -17.83 -31.74
C ALA A 24 -15.73 -17.99 -31.35
N GLY A 25 -16.55 -16.99 -31.65
CA GLY A 25 -17.99 -17.00 -31.38
C GLY A 25 -18.39 -16.65 -29.94
N VAL A 26 -17.45 -16.38 -29.03
CA VAL A 26 -17.76 -15.94 -27.66
C VAL A 26 -17.77 -14.41 -27.58
N GLY A 27 -18.95 -13.85 -27.29
CA GLY A 27 -19.15 -12.42 -27.04
C GLY A 27 -18.72 -12.00 -25.63
N GLY A 28 -18.54 -10.70 -25.42
CA GLY A 28 -18.31 -10.16 -24.07
C GLY A 28 -19.57 -10.28 -23.21
N ILE A 29 -19.39 -10.56 -21.91
CA ILE A 29 -20.50 -10.69 -20.95
C ILE A 29 -21.03 -9.34 -20.45
N GLY A 30 -20.31 -8.25 -20.71
CA GLY A 30 -20.60 -6.94 -20.12
C GLY A 30 -20.36 -6.92 -18.60
N GLY A 31 -20.91 -5.91 -17.92
CA GLY A 31 -20.81 -5.74 -16.47
C GLY A 31 -20.20 -4.41 -16.06
N MET A 32 -20.38 -4.06 -14.79
CA MET A 32 -19.72 -2.90 -14.17
C MET A 32 -18.61 -3.43 -13.26
N ILE A 33 -17.42 -2.86 -13.40
CA ILE A 33 -16.29 -3.11 -12.51
C ILE A 33 -16.00 -1.85 -11.69
N LYS A 34 -15.50 -2.03 -10.47
CA LYS A 34 -15.10 -0.93 -9.57
C LYS A 34 -16.23 0.08 -9.28
N VAL A 35 -17.45 -0.42 -9.01
CA VAL A 35 -18.57 0.44 -8.58
C VAL A 35 -18.26 1.01 -7.20
N TYR A 36 -17.75 0.16 -6.32
CA TYR A 36 -17.18 0.50 -5.02
C TYR A 36 -15.71 0.05 -4.96
N PRO A 37 -14.84 0.66 -4.13
CA PRO A 37 -13.46 0.20 -3.98
C PRO A 37 -13.35 -1.25 -3.51
N GLU A 38 -14.30 -1.71 -2.71
CA GLU A 38 -14.37 -3.06 -2.17
C GLU A 38 -14.68 -4.11 -3.25
N ASP A 39 -15.17 -3.68 -4.43
CA ASP A 39 -15.30 -4.54 -5.61
C ASP A 39 -13.94 -4.95 -6.19
N PHE A 40 -12.85 -4.31 -5.75
CA PHE A 40 -11.51 -4.51 -6.27
C PHE A 40 -10.47 -4.52 -5.14
N CYS A 41 -10.16 -5.73 -4.66
CA CYS A 41 -9.15 -5.95 -3.62
C CYS A 41 -7.82 -6.39 -4.22
N VAL A 42 -6.72 -5.81 -3.75
CA VAL A 42 -5.36 -6.13 -4.21
C VAL A 42 -4.48 -6.47 -3.01
N ASN A 43 -4.02 -7.71 -2.94
CA ASN A 43 -3.02 -8.14 -1.96
C ASN A 43 -1.68 -8.33 -2.66
N GLU A 44 -0.62 -7.74 -2.11
CA GLU A 44 0.73 -7.93 -2.62
C GLU A 44 1.20 -9.37 -2.45
N ILE A 45 1.94 -9.86 -3.45
CA ILE A 45 2.72 -11.10 -3.35
C ILE A 45 4.16 -10.67 -3.11
N ARG A 46 4.73 -11.10 -1.98
CA ARG A 46 6.12 -10.80 -1.63
C ARG A 46 7.06 -11.46 -2.64
N LEU A 47 7.99 -10.68 -3.18
CA LEU A 47 8.96 -11.17 -4.16
C LEU A 47 9.99 -12.13 -3.56
N SER A 48 10.20 -12.07 -2.24
CA SER A 48 11.19 -12.87 -1.53
C SER A 48 10.83 -14.35 -1.44
N ASP A 49 9.57 -14.65 -1.19
CA ASP A 49 9.08 -15.99 -0.82
C ASP A 49 7.77 -16.39 -1.54
N GLY A 50 7.15 -15.47 -2.28
CA GLY A 50 5.86 -15.69 -2.93
C GLY A 50 4.66 -15.71 -1.99
N SER A 51 4.82 -15.33 -0.72
CA SER A 51 3.71 -15.28 0.23
C SER A 51 2.80 -14.08 -0.07
N VAL A 52 1.52 -14.20 0.29
CA VAL A 52 0.52 -13.15 0.11
C VAL A 52 0.49 -12.27 1.36
N VAL A 53 0.56 -10.95 1.17
CA VAL A 53 0.31 -9.96 2.21
C VAL A 53 -1.20 -9.89 2.43
N GLU A 54 -1.69 -10.57 3.46
CA GLU A 54 -3.11 -10.62 3.77
C GLU A 54 -3.60 -9.30 4.38
N MET A 55 -4.80 -8.87 3.97
CA MET A 55 -5.48 -7.73 4.58
C MET A 55 -5.75 -8.04 6.07
N PRO A 56 -5.42 -7.13 7.01
CA PRO A 56 -5.74 -7.35 8.41
C PRO A 56 -7.27 -7.43 8.61
N SER A 57 -7.72 -8.39 9.42
CA SER A 57 -9.16 -8.64 9.65
C SER A 57 -9.86 -7.57 10.49
N ASP A 58 -9.07 -6.75 11.18
CA ASP A 58 -9.47 -5.72 12.13
C ASP A 58 -9.58 -4.33 11.51
N VAL A 59 -9.29 -4.19 10.22
CA VAL A 59 -9.37 -2.90 9.52
C VAL A 59 -10.76 -2.70 8.94
N ASP A 60 -11.45 -1.64 9.38
CA ASP A 60 -12.68 -1.19 8.75
C ASP A 60 -12.36 -0.18 7.64
N PHE A 61 -12.88 -0.45 6.45
CA PHE A 61 -12.75 0.42 5.27
C PHE A 61 -14.05 1.20 4.98
N SER A 62 -15.00 1.17 5.90
CA SER A 62 -16.25 1.92 5.80
C SER A 62 -16.03 3.43 5.66
N ASP A 63 -14.91 3.94 6.19
CA ASP A 63 -14.48 5.33 6.04
C ASP A 63 -13.59 5.52 4.81
N ALA A 64 -14.03 6.42 3.92
CA ALA A 64 -13.29 6.79 2.73
C ALA A 64 -11.94 7.44 3.07
N GLY A 65 -10.85 6.93 2.50
CA GLY A 65 -9.48 7.45 2.71
C GLY A 65 -8.73 6.80 3.88
N SER A 66 -9.29 5.73 4.47
CA SER A 66 -8.65 5.00 5.56
C SER A 66 -7.30 4.43 5.12
N THR A 67 -6.27 4.71 5.92
CA THR A 67 -4.91 4.23 5.75
C THR A 67 -4.42 3.72 7.10
N CYS A 68 -4.16 2.42 7.18
CA CYS A 68 -3.57 1.81 8.36
C CYS A 68 -2.18 1.27 8.03
N ALA A 69 -1.26 1.47 8.97
CA ALA A 69 0.04 0.85 8.96
C ALA A 69 0.10 -0.09 10.17
N SER A 70 0.17 -1.39 9.93
CA SER A 70 0.32 -2.39 10.98
C SER A 70 1.64 -3.11 10.82
N THR A 71 2.32 -3.41 11.92
CA THR A 71 3.55 -4.19 11.87
C THR A 71 3.21 -5.67 11.65
N PRO A 72 3.97 -6.41 10.83
CA PRO A 72 3.77 -7.85 10.72
C PRO A 72 3.94 -8.48 12.10
N SER A 73 3.05 -9.43 12.42
CA SER A 73 3.05 -10.14 13.70
C SER A 73 4.44 -10.73 14.01
N PRO A 74 4.92 -10.69 15.27
CA PRO A 74 6.28 -11.09 15.66
C PRO A 74 6.66 -12.57 15.39
N ALA A 75 5.80 -13.35 14.74
CA ALA A 75 6.09 -14.71 14.31
C ALA A 75 7.19 -14.80 13.23
N GLU A 76 7.60 -13.68 12.61
CA GLU A 76 8.76 -13.62 11.71
C GLU A 76 10.00 -13.01 12.36
N SER A 77 10.11 -13.08 13.69
CA SER A 77 11.38 -12.79 14.37
C SER A 77 12.37 -13.91 14.01
N PRO A 78 13.47 -13.65 13.28
CA PRO A 78 14.50 -14.65 13.13
C PRO A 78 14.98 -15.03 14.54
N ALA A 79 14.97 -16.32 14.83
CA ALA A 79 15.42 -16.86 16.09
C ALA A 79 16.79 -16.28 16.48
N ASP A 80 16.91 -15.89 17.75
CA ASP A 80 18.14 -15.47 18.43
C ASP A 80 19.39 -16.13 17.83
N GLY A 81 20.35 -15.31 17.37
CA GLY A 81 21.75 -15.76 17.27
C GLY A 81 22.50 -15.55 15.95
N MET A 82 22.22 -14.50 15.16
CA MET A 82 23.11 -14.12 14.06
C MET A 82 23.66 -12.71 14.30
N GLU A 83 24.84 -12.62 14.93
CA GLU A 83 25.62 -11.39 15.04
C GLU A 83 26.01 -10.90 13.63
N GLY A 84 25.52 -9.70 13.28
CA GLY A 84 25.98 -8.91 12.13
C GLY A 84 25.37 -9.28 10.78
N SER A 85 24.07 -9.03 10.58
CA SER A 85 23.47 -9.02 9.23
C SER A 85 23.27 -7.59 8.73
N ASP A 86 23.34 -7.41 7.41
CA ASP A 86 23.11 -6.15 6.69
C ASP A 86 21.70 -5.50 6.94
N ASP A 87 20.88 -6.10 7.80
CA ASP A 87 19.53 -5.66 8.16
C ASP A 87 19.51 -4.40 9.04
N GLU A 88 20.58 -4.06 9.77
CA GLU A 88 20.66 -2.78 10.49
C GLU A 88 20.54 -1.55 9.56
N ARG A 89 20.75 -1.76 8.25
CA ARG A 89 20.68 -0.69 7.26
C ARG A 89 19.24 -0.33 6.88
N TRP A 90 18.30 -1.27 7.00
CA TRP A 90 16.90 -1.09 6.64
C TRP A 90 16.10 -1.02 7.94
N GLY A 91 15.27 0.01 8.10
CA GLY A 91 14.50 0.18 9.35
C GLY A 91 13.30 -0.77 9.39
N CYS A 92 12.24 -0.42 10.12
CA CYS A 92 11.15 -1.36 10.34
C CYS A 92 10.37 -1.69 9.04
N LYS A 93 9.93 -2.95 8.94
CA LYS A 93 8.96 -3.43 7.97
C LYS A 93 7.56 -3.29 8.54
N PHE A 94 6.60 -2.92 7.71
CA PHE A 94 5.20 -2.81 8.10
C PHE A 94 4.29 -3.09 6.90
N LEU A 95 3.04 -3.43 7.17
CA LEU A 95 1.97 -3.57 6.21
C LEU A 95 1.25 -2.23 6.06
N LEU A 96 1.11 -1.75 4.84
CA LEU A 96 0.22 -0.65 4.48
C LEU A 96 -1.07 -1.22 3.92
N ALA A 97 -2.17 -1.00 4.62
CA ALA A 97 -3.50 -1.27 4.12
C ALA A 97 -4.24 0.05 3.89
N LYS A 98 -4.82 0.23 2.70
CA LYS A 98 -5.44 1.50 2.29
C LYS A 98 -6.68 1.29 1.44
N THR A 99 -7.63 2.22 1.55
CA THR A 99 -8.81 2.33 0.68
C THR A 99 -8.93 3.75 0.12
N ARG A 100 -9.23 3.88 -1.19
CA ARG A 100 -9.42 5.20 -1.85
C ARG A 100 -8.23 6.15 -1.75
N THR A 101 -7.02 5.64 -1.50
CA THR A 101 -5.83 6.46 -1.27
C THR A 101 -4.73 6.04 -2.23
N ASP A 102 -4.06 7.02 -2.85
CA ASP A 102 -2.87 6.77 -3.65
C ASP A 102 -1.70 6.31 -2.77
N THR A 103 -0.83 5.44 -3.30
CA THR A 103 0.29 4.91 -2.52
C THR A 103 1.25 6.02 -2.09
N LEU A 104 1.54 7.00 -2.96
CA LEU A 104 2.42 8.11 -2.63
C LEU A 104 1.75 9.06 -1.64
N GLU A 105 0.44 9.29 -1.76
CA GLU A 105 -0.32 10.08 -0.78
C GLU A 105 -0.22 9.47 0.62
N ALA A 106 -0.43 8.15 0.76
CA ALA A 106 -0.27 7.43 2.02
C ALA A 106 1.15 7.58 2.60
N VAL A 107 2.18 7.51 1.74
CA VAL A 107 3.58 7.74 2.15
C VAL A 107 3.82 9.17 2.64
N HIS A 108 3.23 10.17 2.00
CA HIS A 108 3.34 11.56 2.46
C HIS A 108 2.70 11.75 3.84
N LEU A 109 1.52 11.15 4.06
CA LEU A 109 0.84 11.18 5.35
C LEU A 109 1.66 10.49 6.45
N LEU A 110 2.17 9.29 6.16
CA LEU A 110 3.04 8.54 7.09
C LEU A 110 4.33 9.31 7.38
N SER A 111 4.97 9.88 6.37
CA SER A 111 6.19 10.68 6.55
C SER A 111 5.94 11.91 7.42
N ALA A 112 4.82 12.62 7.20
CA ALA A 112 4.45 13.77 8.01
C ALA A 112 4.17 13.36 9.47
N ALA A 113 3.46 12.26 9.68
CA ALA A 113 3.17 11.71 11.00
C ALA A 113 4.45 11.32 11.74
N VAL A 114 5.32 10.52 11.11
CA VAL A 114 6.58 10.05 11.69
C VAL A 114 7.51 11.23 11.99
N THR A 115 7.70 12.15 11.05
CA THR A 115 8.54 13.34 11.25
C THR A 115 8.03 14.23 12.39
N SER A 116 6.70 14.35 12.53
CA SER A 116 6.08 15.10 13.63
C SER A 116 6.25 14.39 14.98
N TYR A 117 6.25 13.05 14.98
CA TYR A 117 6.43 12.25 16.18
C TYR A 117 7.87 12.26 16.71
N ILE A 118 8.85 11.98 15.85
CA ILE A 118 10.27 11.87 16.25
C ILE A 118 11.00 13.23 16.24
N GLY A 119 10.44 14.22 15.56
CA GLY A 119 10.99 15.56 15.40
C GLY A 119 11.90 15.69 14.16
N ALA A 120 11.74 16.80 13.43
CA ALA A 120 12.46 17.05 12.17
C ALA A 120 14.00 17.03 12.29
N ALA A 121 14.54 17.34 13.48
CA ALA A 121 15.98 17.31 13.74
C ALA A 121 16.60 15.90 13.68
N ALA A 122 15.78 14.84 13.77
CA ALA A 122 16.24 13.45 13.68
C ALA A 122 16.76 13.07 12.29
N GLY A 123 16.42 13.84 11.23
CA GLY A 123 16.92 13.63 9.88
C GLY A 123 16.49 12.31 9.22
N ARG A 124 15.45 11.65 9.75
CA ARG A 124 14.86 10.38 9.31
C ARG A 124 13.34 10.46 9.29
N GLY A 125 12.65 9.50 8.67
CA GLY A 125 11.19 9.51 8.52
C GLY A 125 10.68 10.39 7.37
N ALA A 126 11.59 10.86 6.49
CA ALA A 126 11.22 11.58 5.28
C ALA A 126 10.66 10.63 4.21
N VAL A 127 9.91 11.14 3.23
CA VAL A 127 9.33 10.35 2.12
C VAL A 127 10.37 9.43 1.44
N ARG A 128 11.60 9.90 1.26
CA ARG A 128 12.71 9.13 0.65
C ARG A 128 13.19 7.94 1.48
N ASP A 129 12.82 7.89 2.77
CA ASP A 129 13.18 6.82 3.69
C ASP A 129 12.18 5.66 3.61
N PHE A 130 11.04 5.85 2.93
CA PHE A 130 10.05 4.79 2.69
C PHE A 130 10.37 3.99 1.43
N GLY A 131 10.33 2.67 1.55
CA GLY A 131 10.51 1.71 0.48
C GLY A 131 9.27 0.85 0.27
N PHE A 132 8.97 0.53 -0.99
CA PHE A 132 7.86 -0.33 -1.42
C PHE A 132 8.15 -0.91 -2.81
N ALA A 133 7.58 -2.06 -3.15
CA ALA A 133 7.85 -2.75 -4.41
C ALA A 133 7.05 -2.23 -5.62
N GLY A 134 5.97 -1.46 -5.38
CA GLY A 134 5.20 -0.82 -6.44
C GLY A 134 4.01 -0.04 -5.91
N ILE A 135 3.45 0.83 -6.76
CA ILE A 135 2.23 1.58 -6.47
C ILE A 135 1.02 0.68 -6.70
N LYS A 136 0.04 0.73 -5.79
CA LYS A 136 -1.25 0.05 -5.95
C LYS A 136 -2.33 1.07 -6.29
N ASP A 137 -3.35 0.58 -6.98
CA ASP A 137 -4.50 1.37 -7.40
C ASP A 137 -5.12 2.16 -6.24
N SER A 138 -5.52 3.40 -6.50
CA SER A 138 -6.16 4.25 -5.51
C SER A 138 -7.64 3.90 -5.35
N TRP A 139 -8.33 3.52 -6.42
CA TRP A 139 -9.75 3.11 -6.35
C TRP A 139 -9.89 1.60 -6.11
N ALA A 140 -9.38 1.17 -4.96
CA ALA A 140 -9.31 -0.22 -4.53
C ALA A 140 -9.13 -0.31 -3.01
N VAL A 141 -9.34 -1.50 -2.45
CA VAL A 141 -8.82 -1.87 -1.13
C VAL A 141 -7.51 -2.62 -1.34
N THR A 142 -6.40 -2.14 -0.79
CA THR A 142 -5.07 -2.70 -1.10
C THR A 142 -4.23 -2.94 0.13
N ALA A 143 -3.54 -4.09 0.19
CA ALA A 143 -2.53 -4.41 1.20
C ALA A 143 -1.16 -4.63 0.55
N GLN A 144 -0.12 -4.02 1.10
CA GLN A 144 1.26 -4.13 0.61
C GLN A 144 2.28 -4.08 1.75
N GLU A 145 3.44 -4.68 1.55
CA GLU A 145 4.59 -4.55 2.44
C GLU A 145 5.35 -3.25 2.16
N MET A 146 5.77 -2.60 3.24
CA MET A 146 6.54 -1.38 3.22
C MET A 146 7.71 -1.47 4.20
N THR A 147 8.71 -0.64 3.96
CA THR A 147 9.85 -0.44 4.86
C THR A 147 10.02 1.04 5.12
N VAL A 148 10.47 1.44 6.31
CA VAL A 148 10.91 2.81 6.58
C VAL A 148 12.29 2.81 7.22
N LYS A 149 13.25 3.47 6.59
CA LYS A 149 14.65 3.46 7.02
C LYS A 149 14.86 4.25 8.30
N GLY A 150 15.55 3.62 9.26
CA GLY A 150 16.01 4.29 10.48
C GLY A 150 14.87 4.72 11.41
N VAL A 151 13.66 4.19 11.25
CA VAL A 151 12.53 4.38 12.15
C VAL A 151 12.24 3.04 12.81
N THR A 152 12.10 3.04 14.13
CA THR A 152 11.77 1.80 14.86
C THR A 152 10.28 1.50 14.76
N THR A 153 9.91 0.26 15.07
CA THR A 153 8.51 -0.17 15.11
C THR A 153 7.70 0.70 16.08
N GLU A 154 8.23 0.97 17.27
CA GLU A 154 7.56 1.76 18.31
C GLU A 154 7.33 3.21 17.89
N GLU A 155 8.28 3.80 17.17
CA GLU A 155 8.15 5.16 16.64
C GLU A 155 7.09 5.25 15.55
N LEU A 156 7.04 4.26 14.67
CA LEU A 156 6.02 4.19 13.61
C LEU A 156 4.63 4.01 14.23
N GLU A 157 4.45 3.05 15.13
CA GLU A 157 3.19 2.80 15.83
C GLU A 157 2.75 4.03 16.63
N GLY A 158 3.68 4.67 17.35
CA GLY A 158 3.42 5.90 18.09
C GLY A 158 3.00 7.06 17.19
N ALA A 159 3.59 7.17 15.99
CA ALA A 159 3.22 8.19 15.00
C ALA A 159 1.83 7.94 14.42
N VAL A 160 1.54 6.70 14.02
CA VAL A 160 0.24 6.28 13.45
C VAL A 160 -0.86 6.53 14.47
N ALA A 161 -0.71 6.02 15.70
CA ALA A 161 -1.72 6.17 16.75
C ALA A 161 -1.99 7.63 17.16
N ARG A 162 -1.01 8.52 16.98
CA ARG A 162 -1.12 9.92 17.40
C ARG A 162 -1.61 10.85 16.31
N PHE A 163 -1.26 10.61 15.05
CA PHE A 163 -1.42 11.58 13.98
C PHE A 163 -2.29 11.09 12.82
N LEU A 164 -2.54 9.78 12.70
CA LEU A 164 -3.46 9.25 11.71
C LEU A 164 -4.79 8.91 12.39
N PRO A 165 -5.92 9.12 11.70
CA PRO A 165 -7.22 8.71 12.21
C PRO A 165 -7.21 7.20 12.49
N ALA A 166 -7.82 6.80 13.61
CA ALA A 166 -8.08 5.39 13.85
C ALA A 166 -8.96 4.86 12.70
N SER A 167 -8.46 3.82 12.04
CA SER A 167 -9.17 3.04 11.03
C SER A 167 -10.19 2.13 11.70
#